data_AF-A0A5C7VDF5-F1
#
_entry.id   AF-A0A5C7VDF5-F1
#
_cell.length_a   1.000
_cell.length_b   1.000
_cell.length_c   1.000
_cell.angle_alpha   90.00
_cell.angle_beta   90.00
_cell.angle_gamma   90.00
#
_symmetry.space_group_name_H-M   'P 1'
#
loop_
_entity.id
_entity.type
_entity.pdbx_description
1 polymer ?
#
loop_
_entity_poly.entity_id
_entity_poly.type
_entity_poly.pdbx_seq_one_letter_code
_entity_poly.pdbx_strand_id
1 'polypeptide(L)'
;MSASLQLSIAGVVLRHGVPVPLTNEAPSSWMSRLAMAQGRPLKEIMAVLQFSLRQGWDPDAELLGARLPQLLRQCCLHQSAFAYAARSMSLLICTGSKASSALLTWRDRSRFRCCPACLATSPIPYLDIRWRIADWRHCLRHSCLLEDRCWKCDAYITYPVDMEQSAAGQAGHASQRRCQRCSADLAGVGPAYVDFRRPGVVTQIELYRRHRCWP
;
A
#
# COMPACT_ATOMS: atom_id res chain seq x y z
N MET A 1 1.68 -30.40 -28.72
CA MET A 1 0.25 -30.14 -28.43
C MET A 1 0.14 -29.76 -26.96
N SER A 2 0.19 -28.47 -26.63
CA SER A 2 -0.03 -27.98 -25.27
C SER A 2 -1.30 -27.14 -25.31
N ALA A 3 -2.37 -27.69 -24.73
CA ALA A 3 -3.66 -27.02 -24.66
C ALA A 3 -3.54 -25.88 -23.65
N SER A 4 -3.48 -24.65 -24.16
CA SER A 4 -3.65 -23.43 -23.37
C SER A 4 -5.02 -23.46 -22.73
N LEU A 5 -5.08 -23.75 -21.42
CA LEU A 5 -6.27 -23.54 -20.59
C LEU A 5 -6.53 -22.02 -20.50
N GLN A 6 -7.17 -21.47 -21.52
CA GLN A 6 -7.92 -20.23 -21.40
C GLN A 6 -9.17 -20.53 -20.58
N LEU A 7 -9.00 -20.69 -19.27
CA LEU A 7 -10.10 -20.61 -18.34
C LEU A 7 -10.74 -19.23 -18.54
N SER A 8 -12.04 -19.21 -18.83
CA SER A 8 -12.84 -17.98 -18.76
C SER A 8 -12.81 -17.50 -17.30
N ILE A 9 -11.94 -16.54 -17.01
CA ILE A 9 -11.78 -15.96 -15.66
C ILE A 9 -12.97 -15.04 -15.30
N ALA A 10 -13.89 -14.80 -16.24
CA ALA A 10 -15.06 -13.97 -16.01
C ALA A 10 -16.05 -14.65 -15.03
N GLY A 11 -16.31 -13.98 -13.91
CA GLY A 11 -17.29 -14.44 -12.91
C GLY A 11 -16.72 -15.30 -11.77
N VAL A 12 -15.39 -15.45 -11.68
CA VAL A 12 -14.76 -16.14 -10.55
C VAL A 12 -15.01 -15.36 -9.26
N VAL A 13 -15.51 -16.08 -8.24
CA VAL A 13 -15.75 -15.57 -6.88
C VAL A 13 -14.75 -16.22 -5.94
N LEU A 14 -13.92 -15.41 -5.28
CA LEU A 14 -12.98 -15.82 -4.24
C LEU A 14 -13.75 -15.98 -2.92
N ARG A 15 -14.05 -17.22 -2.53
CA ARG A 15 -14.80 -17.55 -1.30
C ARG A 15 -13.92 -17.90 -0.12
N HIS A 16 -12.71 -18.40 -0.36
CA HIS A 16 -11.80 -18.88 0.67
C HIS A 16 -10.50 -18.11 0.61
N GLY A 17 -9.80 -17.98 1.74
CA GLY A 17 -8.51 -17.28 1.81
C GLY A 17 -8.57 -15.79 1.47
N VAL A 18 -9.74 -15.16 1.54
CA VAL A 18 -9.88 -13.72 1.37
C VAL A 18 -9.65 -13.04 2.72
N PRO A 19 -8.55 -12.29 2.93
CA PRO A 19 -8.35 -11.59 4.17
C PRO A 19 -9.40 -10.50 4.35
N VAL A 20 -9.90 -10.32 5.57
CA VAL A 20 -10.77 -9.19 5.89
C VAL A 20 -9.94 -7.89 5.77
N PRO A 21 -10.41 -6.88 5.01
CA PRO A 21 -9.78 -5.57 4.98
C PRO A 21 -9.75 -4.94 6.37
N LEU A 22 -8.62 -4.36 6.75
CA LEU A 22 -8.52 -3.62 8.01
C LEU A 22 -9.16 -2.24 7.85
N THR A 23 -9.60 -1.64 8.96
CA THR A 23 -10.47 -0.46 8.97
C THR A 23 -10.00 0.67 8.04
N ASN A 24 -8.72 1.00 8.10
CA ASN A 24 -8.06 2.12 7.41
C ASN A 24 -7.07 1.64 6.33
N GLU A 25 -7.12 0.36 5.96
CA GLU A 25 -6.20 -0.22 4.99
C GLU A 25 -6.49 0.26 3.57
N ALA A 26 -5.41 0.55 2.85
CA ALA A 26 -5.50 0.85 1.42
C ALA A 26 -5.84 -0.43 0.61
N PRO A 27 -6.70 -0.35 -0.41
CA PRO A 27 -7.00 -1.48 -1.29
C PRO A 27 -5.76 -2.17 -1.89
N SER A 28 -4.73 -1.41 -2.26
CA SER A 28 -3.46 -1.93 -2.80
C SER A 28 -2.62 -2.68 -1.75
N SER A 29 -2.65 -2.24 -0.50
CA SER A 29 -2.12 -3.00 0.64
C SER A 29 -2.89 -4.32 0.77
N TRP A 30 -4.22 -4.24 0.83
CA TRP A 30 -5.06 -5.42 0.98
C TRP A 30 -4.88 -6.40 -0.18
N MET A 31 -4.76 -5.93 -1.42
CA MET A 31 -4.60 -6.77 -2.60
C MET A 31 -3.30 -7.57 -2.58
N SER A 32 -2.23 -7.01 -1.98
CA SER A 32 -0.99 -7.76 -1.76
C SER A 32 -1.18 -8.85 -0.71
N ARG A 33 -1.96 -8.60 0.35
CA ARG A 33 -2.33 -9.64 1.33
C ARG A 33 -3.24 -10.70 0.70
N LEU A 34 -4.16 -10.31 -0.18
CA LEU A 34 -5.02 -11.22 -0.90
C LEU A 34 -4.19 -12.15 -1.79
N ALA A 35 -3.29 -11.62 -2.61
CA ALA A 35 -2.40 -12.42 -3.45
C ALA A 35 -1.59 -13.44 -2.64
N MET A 36 -0.99 -12.98 -1.55
CA MET A 36 -0.27 -13.87 -0.63
C MET A 36 -1.17 -14.94 -0.01
N ALA A 37 -2.37 -14.58 0.47
CA ALA A 37 -3.31 -15.52 1.09
C ALA A 37 -3.88 -16.54 0.10
N GLN A 38 -3.95 -16.19 -1.19
CA GLN A 38 -4.34 -17.11 -2.26
C GLN A 38 -3.18 -17.98 -2.75
N GLY A 39 -1.93 -17.67 -2.39
CA GLY A 39 -0.74 -18.29 -2.97
C GLY A 39 -0.66 -18.07 -4.49
N ARG A 40 -1.06 -16.89 -4.96
CA ARG A 40 -1.15 -16.55 -6.38
C ARG A 40 -0.44 -15.22 -6.66
N PRO A 41 0.21 -15.08 -7.83
CA PRO A 41 0.80 -13.82 -8.20
C PRO A 41 -0.29 -12.75 -8.42
N LEU A 42 0.03 -11.49 -8.13
CA LEU A 42 -0.86 -10.35 -8.26
C LEU A 42 -1.50 -10.25 -9.64
N LYS A 43 -0.76 -10.56 -10.70
CA LYS A 43 -1.29 -10.56 -12.07
C LYS A 43 -2.50 -11.48 -12.23
N GLU A 44 -2.51 -12.63 -11.56
CA GLU A 44 -3.62 -13.59 -11.60
C GLU A 44 -4.80 -13.08 -10.76
N ILE A 45 -4.52 -12.53 -9.56
CA ILE A 45 -5.55 -11.89 -8.74
C ILE A 45 -6.20 -10.73 -9.49
N MET A 46 -5.42 -9.87 -10.14
CA MET A 46 -5.93 -8.78 -10.94
C MET A 46 -6.78 -9.26 -12.11
N ALA A 47 -6.38 -10.35 -12.79
CA ALA A 47 -7.17 -10.96 -13.84
C ALA A 47 -8.52 -11.49 -13.32
N VAL A 48 -8.52 -12.18 -12.17
CA VAL A 48 -9.75 -12.67 -11.49
C VAL A 48 -10.69 -11.53 -11.14
N LEU A 49 -10.14 -10.45 -10.60
CA LEU A 49 -10.89 -9.25 -10.25
C LEU A 49 -11.19 -8.36 -11.47
N GLN A 50 -10.83 -8.81 -12.69
CA GLN A 50 -11.07 -8.13 -13.96
C GLN A 50 -10.50 -6.70 -14.02
N PHE A 51 -9.33 -6.49 -13.39
CA PHE A 51 -8.57 -5.25 -13.49
C PHE A 51 -7.57 -5.32 -14.64
N SER A 52 -7.58 -4.28 -15.48
CA SER A 52 -6.63 -4.14 -16.59
C SER A 52 -5.50 -3.18 -16.19
N LEU A 53 -4.25 -3.60 -16.38
CA LEU A 53 -3.08 -2.72 -16.26
C LEU A 53 -3.05 -1.72 -17.42
N ARG A 54 -3.88 -0.68 -17.37
CA ARG A 54 -3.81 0.44 -18.31
C ARG A 54 -2.72 1.42 -17.85
N GLN A 55 -2.11 2.16 -18.77
CA GLN A 55 -1.21 3.26 -18.38
C GLN A 55 -1.97 4.29 -17.54
N GLY A 56 -1.33 4.80 -16.48
CA GLY A 56 -1.94 5.76 -15.55
C GLY A 56 -2.83 5.14 -14.46
N TRP A 57 -2.85 3.81 -14.34
CA TRP A 57 -3.64 3.07 -13.37
C TRP A 57 -3.19 3.32 -11.92
N ASP A 58 -4.14 3.75 -11.08
CA ASP A 58 -3.98 3.77 -9.62
C ASP A 58 -4.98 2.81 -8.95
N PRO A 59 -4.51 1.68 -8.37
CA PRO A 59 -5.39 0.69 -7.74
C PRO A 59 -6.27 1.27 -6.66
N ASP A 60 -5.77 2.19 -5.83
CA ASP A 60 -6.57 2.70 -4.72
C ASP A 60 -7.69 3.62 -5.23
N ALA A 61 -7.40 4.44 -6.25
CA ALA A 61 -8.42 5.27 -6.89
C ALA A 61 -9.47 4.44 -7.64
N GLU A 62 -9.07 3.41 -8.39
CA GLU A 62 -10.02 2.59 -9.15
C GLU A 62 -10.83 1.63 -8.29
N LEU A 63 -10.19 0.94 -7.33
CA LEU A 63 -10.84 -0.05 -6.45
C LEU A 63 -11.91 0.61 -5.58
N LEU A 64 -11.70 1.88 -5.18
CA LEU A 64 -12.63 2.64 -4.35
C LEU A 64 -13.67 3.44 -5.15
N GLY A 65 -13.50 3.53 -6.47
CA GLY A 65 -14.46 4.15 -7.38
C GLY A 65 -15.55 3.19 -7.83
N ALA A 66 -15.86 3.20 -9.12
CA ALA A 66 -16.95 2.42 -9.73
C ALA A 66 -16.81 0.89 -9.56
N ARG A 67 -15.62 0.39 -9.21
CA ARG A 67 -15.33 -1.05 -9.10
C ARG A 67 -15.55 -1.62 -7.70
N LEU A 68 -15.74 -0.78 -6.67
CA LEU A 68 -15.93 -1.26 -5.31
C LEU A 68 -17.08 -2.28 -5.17
N PRO A 69 -18.29 -2.05 -5.74
CA PRO A 69 -19.38 -3.03 -5.61
C PRO A 69 -19.05 -4.38 -6.26
N GLN A 70 -18.31 -4.37 -7.37
CA GLN A 70 -17.87 -5.60 -8.03
C GLN A 70 -16.85 -6.33 -7.16
N LEU A 71 -15.84 -5.63 -6.63
CA LEU A 71 -14.83 -6.18 -5.74
C LEU A 71 -15.47 -6.87 -4.53
N LEU A 72 -16.41 -6.18 -3.86
CA LEU A 72 -17.09 -6.70 -2.67
C LEU A 72 -17.83 -8.00 -2.98
N ARG A 73 -18.53 -8.07 -4.13
CA ARG A 73 -19.20 -9.30 -4.57
C ARG A 73 -18.22 -10.42 -4.90
N GLN A 74 -17.18 -10.14 -5.68
CA GLN A 74 -16.21 -11.15 -6.11
C GLN A 74 -15.39 -11.73 -4.96
N CYS A 75 -15.19 -10.96 -3.89
CA CYS A 75 -14.44 -11.41 -2.72
C CYS A 75 -15.32 -11.74 -1.51
N CYS A 76 -16.64 -11.79 -1.68
CA CYS A 76 -17.61 -12.04 -0.61
C CYS A 76 -17.37 -11.16 0.64
N LEU A 77 -16.98 -9.90 0.43
CA LEU A 77 -16.72 -8.94 1.50
C LEU A 77 -18.01 -8.26 1.94
N HIS A 78 -18.10 -7.92 3.23
CA HIS A 78 -19.20 -7.12 3.76
C HIS A 78 -19.24 -5.74 3.09
N GLN A 79 -20.44 -5.16 2.94
CA GLN A 79 -20.64 -3.86 2.27
C GLN A 79 -19.89 -2.69 2.90
N SER A 80 -19.53 -2.80 4.18
CA SER A 80 -18.73 -1.79 4.89
C SER A 80 -17.22 -1.96 4.72
N ALA A 81 -16.76 -2.99 4.01
CA ALA A 81 -15.35 -3.16 3.71
C ALA A 81 -14.86 -1.96 2.91
N PHE A 82 -13.69 -1.45 3.29
CA PHE A 82 -13.10 -0.21 2.75
C PHE A 82 -13.90 1.08 2.95
N ALA A 83 -14.97 1.10 3.77
CA ALA A 83 -15.78 2.30 3.95
C ALA A 83 -14.97 3.54 4.36
N TYR A 84 -13.97 3.37 5.23
CA TYR A 84 -13.05 4.46 5.61
C TYR A 84 -12.21 4.91 4.42
N ALA A 85 -11.57 3.98 3.71
CA ALA A 85 -10.72 4.28 2.57
C ALA A 85 -11.50 4.96 1.44
N ALA A 86 -12.69 4.45 1.12
CA ALA A 86 -13.61 5.05 0.17
C ALA A 86 -13.94 6.49 0.58
N ARG A 87 -14.35 6.71 1.83
CA ARG A 87 -14.66 8.05 2.34
C ARG A 87 -13.47 9.00 2.27
N SER A 88 -12.28 8.56 2.71
CA SER A 88 -11.06 9.38 2.64
C SER A 88 -10.74 9.83 1.22
N MET A 89 -10.86 8.91 0.25
CA MET A 89 -10.57 9.20 -1.15
C MET A 89 -11.66 10.06 -1.80
N SER A 90 -12.94 9.80 -1.52
CA SER A 90 -14.05 10.63 -2.03
C SER A 90 -13.93 12.07 -1.56
N LEU A 91 -13.60 12.30 -0.28
CA LEU A 91 -13.40 13.65 0.24
C LEU A 91 -12.26 14.38 -0.49
N LEU A 92 -11.16 13.69 -0.77
CA LEU A 92 -10.02 14.25 -1.51
C LEU A 92 -10.36 14.58 -2.97
N ILE A 93 -11.21 13.80 -3.62
CA ILE A 93 -11.66 14.07 -4.98
C ILE A 93 -12.64 15.26 -5.00
N CYS A 94 -13.54 15.34 -4.01
CA CYS A 94 -14.52 16.43 -3.91
C CYS A 94 -13.89 17.81 -3.67
N THR A 95 -12.64 17.90 -3.18
CA THR A 95 -11.92 19.18 -3.02
C THR A 95 -11.40 19.75 -4.35
N GLY A 96 -11.75 19.15 -5.49
CA GLY A 96 -11.29 19.59 -6.81
C GLY A 96 -9.82 19.27 -7.10
N SER A 97 -9.15 18.55 -6.18
CA SER A 97 -7.78 18.10 -6.36
C SER A 97 -7.76 17.00 -7.40
N LYS A 98 -6.96 17.16 -8.46
CA LYS A 98 -6.69 16.05 -9.38
C LYS A 98 -6.06 14.92 -8.56
N ALA A 99 -6.57 13.70 -8.66
CA ALA A 99 -6.03 12.56 -7.91
C ALA A 99 -4.51 12.38 -8.13
N SER A 100 -4.01 12.74 -9.31
CA SER A 100 -2.59 12.73 -9.66
C SER A 100 -1.72 13.77 -8.95
N SER A 101 -2.29 14.82 -8.36
CA SER A 101 -1.58 15.80 -7.53
C SER A 101 -1.82 15.59 -6.03
N ALA A 102 -2.96 14.98 -5.67
CA ALA A 102 -3.36 14.78 -4.28
C ALA A 102 -2.78 13.49 -3.66
N LEU A 103 -2.41 12.53 -4.51
CA LEU A 103 -1.88 11.24 -4.12
C LEU A 103 -0.44 11.08 -4.57
N LEU A 104 0.34 10.33 -3.79
CA LEU A 104 1.62 9.79 -4.20
C LEU A 104 1.40 8.79 -5.34
N THR A 105 1.98 9.06 -6.51
CA THR A 105 1.82 8.26 -7.72
C THR A 105 3.15 7.66 -8.19
N TRP A 106 3.12 6.87 -9.27
CA TRP A 106 4.33 6.37 -9.92
C TRP A 106 5.30 7.47 -10.38
N ARG A 107 4.83 8.72 -10.58
CA ARG A 107 5.70 9.86 -10.90
C ARG A 107 6.57 10.28 -9.71
N ASP A 108 6.06 10.13 -8.50
CA ASP A 108 6.73 10.54 -7.26
C ASP A 108 7.76 9.52 -6.79
N ARG A 109 7.90 8.40 -7.53
CA ARG A 109 8.74 7.24 -7.27
C ARG A 109 8.38 6.47 -5.97
N SER A 110 7.69 7.09 -5.00
CA SER A 110 6.98 6.42 -3.91
C SER A 110 5.47 6.43 -4.13
N ARG A 111 4.78 5.37 -3.70
CA ARG A 111 3.30 5.35 -3.68
C ARG A 111 2.73 5.47 -2.28
N PHE A 112 3.54 5.19 -1.27
CA PHE A 112 3.11 5.22 0.12
C PHE A 112 4.19 5.86 0.97
N ARG A 113 3.72 6.49 2.04
CA ARG A 113 4.53 6.63 3.24
C ARG A 113 4.15 5.56 4.27
N CYS A 114 4.91 5.44 5.33
CA CYS A 114 4.60 4.55 6.42
C CYS A 114 5.05 5.16 7.76
N CYS A 115 4.35 4.79 8.82
CA CYS A 115 4.77 5.11 10.17
C CYS A 115 5.54 3.91 10.73
N PRO A 116 6.83 4.05 11.09
CA PRO A 116 7.60 2.95 11.68
C PRO A 116 6.95 2.39 12.95
N ALA A 117 6.39 3.26 13.80
CA ALA A 117 5.70 2.86 15.03
C ALA A 117 4.38 2.10 14.77
N CYS A 118 3.60 2.47 13.75
CA CYS A 118 2.42 1.68 13.35
C CYS A 118 2.83 0.29 12.86
N LEU A 119 3.90 0.20 12.06
CA LEU A 119 4.39 -1.09 11.58
C LEU A 119 4.97 -1.96 12.71
N ALA A 120 5.58 -1.34 13.74
CA ALA A 120 6.12 -2.04 14.90
C ALA A 120 5.03 -2.70 15.76
N THR A 121 3.89 -2.01 15.93
CA THR A 121 2.83 -2.36 16.88
C THR A 121 1.66 -3.12 16.24
N SER A 122 1.53 -3.10 14.91
CA SER A 122 0.42 -3.77 14.23
C SER A 122 0.64 -5.29 14.17
N PRO A 123 -0.28 -6.11 14.72
CA PRO A 123 -0.20 -7.57 14.60
C PRO A 123 -0.26 -8.05 13.15
N ILE A 124 -1.01 -7.34 12.31
CA ILE A 124 -1.10 -7.56 10.87
C ILE A 124 -0.59 -6.29 10.20
N PRO A 125 0.66 -6.22 9.73
CA PRO A 125 1.16 -5.03 9.04
C PRO A 125 0.36 -4.73 7.77
N TYR A 126 -0.11 -3.50 7.65
CA TYR A 126 -0.80 -2.98 6.47
C TYR A 126 -0.39 -1.52 6.22
N LEU A 127 -0.66 -1.02 5.01
CA LEU A 127 -0.50 0.40 4.70
C LEU A 127 -1.84 1.13 4.77
N ASP A 128 -1.85 2.24 5.52
CA ASP A 128 -3.01 3.11 5.69
C ASP A 128 -3.29 3.89 4.41
N ILE A 129 -4.56 3.99 4.02
CA ILE A 129 -5.00 4.75 2.85
C ILE A 129 -4.57 6.22 2.89
N ARG A 130 -4.54 6.84 4.08
CA ARG A 130 -4.11 8.25 4.23
C ARG A 130 -2.63 8.43 3.90
N TRP A 131 -1.82 7.39 4.04
CA TRP A 131 -0.40 7.46 3.67
C TRP A 131 -0.17 7.53 2.16
N ARG A 132 -1.22 7.39 1.34
CA ARG A 132 -1.20 7.74 -0.09
C ARG A 132 -1.25 9.24 -0.33
N ILE A 133 -1.81 10.04 0.60
CA ILE A 133 -2.08 11.46 0.37
C ILE A 133 -0.76 12.23 0.39
N ALA A 134 -0.49 13.01 -0.66
CA ALA A 134 0.79 13.68 -0.88
C ALA A 134 1.13 14.65 0.28
N ASP A 135 0.16 15.39 0.79
CA ASP A 135 0.35 16.33 1.92
C ASP A 135 0.27 15.67 3.30
N TRP A 136 -0.12 14.40 3.36
CA TRP A 136 -0.17 13.66 4.62
C TRP A 136 1.23 13.18 5.01
N ARG A 137 1.94 14.03 5.77
CA ARG A 137 3.35 13.82 6.16
C ARG A 137 3.56 13.27 7.57
N HIS A 138 2.52 13.18 8.38
CA HIS A 138 2.62 12.81 9.79
C HIS A 138 1.64 11.71 10.20
N CYS A 139 2.03 10.87 11.15
CA CYS A 139 1.16 9.93 11.82
C CYS A 139 0.49 10.62 13.01
N LEU A 140 -0.83 10.79 12.99
CA LEU A 140 -1.57 11.35 14.12
C LEU A 140 -1.63 10.42 15.35
N ARG A 141 -1.44 9.11 15.15
CA ARG A 141 -1.46 8.13 16.25
C ARG A 141 -0.18 8.19 17.10
N HIS A 142 0.96 8.41 16.44
CA HIS A 142 2.28 8.34 17.07
C HIS A 142 3.01 9.69 17.07
N SER A 143 2.37 10.74 16.57
CA SER A 143 2.93 12.09 16.46
C SER A 143 4.33 12.10 15.86
N CYS A 144 4.53 11.41 14.75
CA CYS A 144 5.82 11.30 14.07
C CYS A 144 5.69 11.52 12.57
N LEU A 145 6.79 11.86 11.91
CA LEU A 145 6.85 11.93 10.45
C LEU A 145 6.75 10.54 9.83
N LEU A 146 6.20 10.48 8.61
CA LEU A 146 6.09 9.26 7.82
C LEU A 146 7.29 9.09 6.88
N GLU A 147 7.73 7.85 6.70
CA GLU A 147 8.84 7.47 5.83
C GLU A 147 8.32 6.91 4.50
N ASP A 148 8.91 7.31 3.37
CA ASP A 148 8.50 6.86 2.03
C ASP A 148 9.43 5.78 1.44
N ARG A 149 10.45 5.37 2.21
CA ARG A 149 11.54 4.51 1.76
C ARG A 149 12.04 3.57 2.86
N CYS A 150 12.80 2.56 2.43
CA CYS A 150 13.58 1.73 3.32
C CYS A 150 14.84 2.44 3.80
N TRP A 151 15.04 2.50 5.12
CA TRP A 151 16.24 3.07 5.76
C TRP A 151 17.55 2.35 5.43
N LYS A 152 17.48 1.08 4.98
CA LYS A 152 18.67 0.26 4.66
C LYS A 152 19.11 0.35 3.21
N CYS A 153 18.16 0.33 2.25
CA CYS A 153 18.48 0.25 0.82
C CYS A 153 17.92 1.41 -0.02
N ASP A 154 17.30 2.40 0.62
CA ASP A 154 16.67 3.58 -0.01
C ASP A 154 15.53 3.26 -1.00
N ALA A 155 15.13 2.00 -1.14
CA ALA A 155 14.03 1.60 -2.02
C ALA A 155 12.71 2.21 -1.55
N TYR A 156 11.95 2.74 -2.51
CA TYR A 156 10.63 3.31 -2.28
C TYR A 156 9.60 2.28 -1.85
N ILE A 157 8.64 2.72 -1.04
CA ILE A 157 7.50 1.90 -0.64
C ILE A 157 6.46 1.97 -1.75
N THR A 158 6.33 0.87 -2.48
CA THR A 158 5.43 0.73 -3.62
C THR A 158 4.52 -0.46 -3.39
N TYR A 159 3.22 -0.26 -3.52
CA TYR A 159 2.18 -1.29 -3.40
C TYR A 159 1.12 -1.05 -4.48
N PRO A 160 0.43 -2.09 -4.99
CA PRO A 160 0.51 -3.49 -4.57
C PRO A 160 1.82 -4.17 -5.06
N VAL A 161 2.26 -5.22 -4.36
CA VAL A 161 3.44 -6.04 -4.72
C VAL A 161 3.21 -7.53 -4.45
N ASP A 162 3.92 -8.37 -5.19
CA ASP A 162 4.01 -9.81 -4.94
C ASP A 162 4.91 -10.06 -3.72
N MET A 163 4.33 -10.02 -2.52
CA MET A 163 5.10 -10.14 -1.27
C MET A 163 5.88 -11.45 -1.17
N GLU A 164 5.36 -12.54 -1.74
CA GLU A 164 6.02 -13.85 -1.80
C GLU A 164 7.29 -13.80 -2.66
N GLN A 165 7.26 -13.09 -3.79
CA GLN A 165 8.40 -12.97 -4.71
C GLN A 165 9.44 -11.93 -4.24
N SER A 166 9.11 -11.14 -3.23
CA SER A 166 10.03 -10.17 -2.65
C SER A 166 11.22 -10.85 -1.97
N ALA A 167 12.31 -10.11 -1.76
CA ALA A 167 13.46 -10.62 -1.00
C ALA A 167 13.06 -11.10 0.40
N ALA A 168 12.04 -10.48 1.01
CA ALA A 168 11.53 -10.88 2.32
C ALA A 168 10.71 -12.17 2.23
N GLY A 169 9.90 -12.32 1.19
CA GLY A 169 9.09 -13.52 0.96
C GLY A 169 9.94 -14.75 0.69
N GLN A 170 10.95 -14.63 -0.15
CA GLN A 170 11.91 -15.71 -0.44
C GLN A 170 12.72 -16.12 0.79
N ALA A 171 12.86 -15.23 1.79
CA ALA A 171 13.49 -15.52 3.08
C ALA A 171 12.49 -16.05 4.14
N GLY A 172 11.24 -16.35 3.79
CA GLY A 172 10.23 -16.85 4.72
C GLY A 172 9.60 -15.78 5.63
N HIS A 173 9.73 -14.50 5.28
CA HIS A 173 9.28 -13.36 6.07
C HIS A 173 8.38 -12.40 5.28
N ALA A 174 7.58 -12.91 4.33
CA ALA A 174 6.63 -12.11 3.55
C ALA A 174 5.70 -11.31 4.48
N SER A 175 5.83 -9.99 4.45
CA SER A 175 5.08 -9.07 5.30
C SER A 175 5.22 -7.64 4.77
N GLN A 176 4.19 -6.82 4.98
CA GLN A 176 4.24 -5.41 4.60
C GLN A 176 5.16 -4.57 5.48
N ARG A 177 5.55 -5.10 6.64
CA ARG A 177 6.57 -4.52 7.50
C ARG A 177 7.98 -4.67 6.91
N ARG A 178 8.18 -5.53 5.91
CA ARG A 178 9.49 -5.78 5.31
C ARG A 178 9.69 -4.96 4.05
N CYS A 179 10.91 -4.48 3.85
CA CYS A 179 11.33 -3.94 2.57
C CYS A 179 11.29 -5.04 1.52
N GLN A 180 10.60 -4.79 0.41
CA GLN A 180 10.43 -5.76 -0.66
C GLN A 180 11.73 -6.02 -1.46
N ARG A 181 12.70 -5.11 -1.35
CA ARG A 181 14.00 -5.20 -2.05
C ARG A 181 15.10 -5.85 -1.23
N CYS A 182 15.23 -5.52 0.06
CA CYS A 182 16.36 -5.95 0.90
C CYS A 182 15.97 -6.63 2.21
N SER A 183 14.68 -6.90 2.41
CA SER A 183 14.13 -7.59 3.59
C SER A 183 14.28 -6.88 4.93
N ALA A 184 14.86 -5.69 4.97
CA ALA A 184 14.97 -4.90 6.20
C ALA A 184 13.60 -4.66 6.84
N ASP A 185 13.56 -4.65 8.17
CA ASP A 185 12.38 -4.24 8.92
C ASP A 185 12.13 -2.75 8.75
N LEU A 186 11.05 -2.34 8.10
CA LEU A 186 10.69 -0.93 7.94
C LEU A 186 10.34 -0.26 9.27
N ALA A 187 9.98 -1.04 10.30
CA ALA A 187 9.80 -0.55 11.67
C ALA A 187 11.12 -0.38 12.44
N GLY A 188 12.26 -0.79 11.86
CA GLY A 188 13.58 -0.70 12.48
C GLY A 188 14.21 0.71 12.47
N VAL A 189 13.61 1.67 11.77
CA VAL A 189 14.02 3.07 11.82
C VAL A 189 13.35 3.79 12.99
N GLY A 190 14.09 4.63 13.71
CA GLY A 190 13.54 5.42 14.81
C GLY A 190 12.49 6.41 14.32
N PRO A 191 11.27 6.45 14.89
CA PRO A 191 10.28 7.44 14.52
C PRO A 191 10.77 8.87 14.79
N ALA A 192 10.71 9.74 13.79
CA ALA A 192 11.00 11.16 13.98
C ALA A 192 9.77 11.87 14.56
N TYR A 193 9.71 11.97 15.89
CA TYR A 193 8.59 12.60 16.60
C TYR A 193 8.49 14.09 16.31
N VAL A 194 7.29 14.54 15.99
CA VAL A 194 6.97 15.95 15.73
C VAL A 194 6.60 16.60 17.05
N ASP A 195 7.35 17.63 17.44
CA ASP A 195 7.05 18.50 18.56
C ASP A 195 6.76 19.90 18.01
N PHE A 196 5.56 20.44 18.31
CA PHE A 196 5.17 21.78 17.87
C PHE A 196 6.07 22.88 18.43
N ARG A 197 6.81 22.60 19.51
CA ARG A 197 7.81 23.52 20.09
C ARG A 197 9.14 23.52 19.34
N ARG A 198 9.36 22.55 18.45
CA ARG A 198 10.61 22.37 17.70
C ARG A 198 10.31 22.27 16.20
N PRO A 199 10.16 23.41 15.49
CA PRO A 199 9.94 23.37 14.05
C PRO A 199 11.14 22.76 13.32
N GLY A 200 10.92 22.23 12.12
CA GLY A 200 12.00 21.73 11.26
C GLY A 200 12.46 20.29 11.56
N VAL A 201 11.67 19.50 12.29
CA VAL A 201 11.91 18.04 12.41
C VAL A 201 11.96 17.41 11.02
N VAL A 202 12.92 16.51 10.85
CA VAL A 202 13.17 15.77 9.61
C VAL A 202 13.36 14.30 9.95
N THR A 203 13.01 13.43 9.01
CA THR A 203 13.17 11.98 9.26
C THR A 203 14.64 11.57 9.27
N GLN A 204 14.95 10.42 9.86
CA GLN A 204 16.31 9.88 9.83
C GLN A 204 16.77 9.63 8.39
N ILE A 205 15.85 9.17 7.52
CA ILE A 205 16.12 8.95 6.10
C ILE A 205 16.36 10.29 5.38
N GLU A 206 15.56 11.32 5.68
CA GLU A 206 15.75 12.66 5.11
C GLU A 206 17.08 13.30 5.53
N LEU A 207 17.44 13.21 6.81
CA LEU A 207 18.74 13.66 7.32
C LEU A 207 19.88 12.99 6.58
N TYR A 208 19.83 11.66 6.48
CA TYR A 208 20.85 10.88 5.78
C TYR A 208 21.06 11.33 4.33
N ARG A 209 19.97 11.68 3.63
CA ARG A 209 20.02 12.18 2.26
C ARG A 209 20.59 13.59 2.17
N ARG A 210 20.27 14.48 3.10
CA ARG A 210 20.87 15.83 3.16
C ARG A 210 22.40 15.74 3.26
N HIS A 211 22.92 14.80 4.03
CA HIS A 211 24.36 14.59 4.18
C HIS A 211 25.01 13.88 2.97
N ARG A 212 24.26 13.10 2.17
CA ARG A 212 24.76 12.51 0.92
C ARG A 212 24.62 13.42 -0.32
N CYS A 213 23.87 14.52 -0.22
CA CYS A 213 23.65 15.46 -1.32
C CYS A 213 24.57 16.70 -1.28
N TRP A 214 25.60 16.72 -0.42
CA TRP A 214 26.65 17.74 -0.49
C TRP A 214 27.79 17.24 -1.39
N PRO A 215 28.05 17.86 -2.55
CA PRO A 215 29.29 17.64 -3.30
C PRO A 215 30.51 18.16 -2.53
#